data_AF-A0A412I3T9-F1
#
_entry.id   AF-A0A412I3T9-F1
#
_cell.length_a   1.000
_cell.length_b   1.000
_cell.length_c   1.000
_cell.angle_alpha   90.00
_cell.angle_beta   90.00
_cell.angle_gamma   90.00
#
_symmetry.space_group_name_H-M   'P 1'
#
loop_
_entity.id
_entity.type
_entity.pdbx_description
1 polymer ?
#
loop_
_entity_poly.entity_id
_entity_poly.type
_entity_poly.pdbx_seq_one_letter_code
_entity_poly.pdbx_strand_id
1 'polypeptide(L)'
;MKIIHEESVYLIPEDNNIVVLAGAKQKDIIDCFTNQFVKKKRNYCKVLDSENQPVKPTELNFIYYPYGSDINSNFEFGAKSIFNIETTNLIQENENDFKAFELIREGLRSLTTDHGMYKLREILTRNMQCNIDFEMSDFNISKFISMLDINVDDISADKQYIMVYNLLLFVSRNQYNVVYIDFPITQTVLKWMKSFDQDNMMFLLNNDYMACDSYQELEKFAMLIVSNKDYIEKYEYDLNQFNNISYIQNPYTMLHKQQQTEKNIRLMEQFEDKNTTFYLTFNDTYTQDIL
;
A
#
# COMPACT_ATOMS: atom_id res chain seq x y z
N MET A 1 -3.55 -15.94 -8.66
CA MET A 1 -2.17 -16.05 -8.12
C MET A 1 -1.96 -17.27 -7.21
N LYS A 2 -0.76 -17.85 -7.25
CA LYS A 2 -0.30 -18.91 -6.35
C LYS A 2 1.06 -18.55 -5.75
N ILE A 3 1.21 -18.67 -4.44
CA ILE A 3 2.45 -18.37 -3.72
C ILE A 3 2.99 -19.66 -3.10
N ILE A 4 4.26 -19.96 -3.35
CA ILE A 4 4.95 -21.14 -2.81
C ILE A 4 6.11 -20.66 -1.95
N HIS A 5 6.09 -21.05 -0.68
CA HIS A 5 7.17 -20.80 0.28
C HIS A 5 7.46 -22.09 1.04
N GLU A 6 8.64 -22.67 0.81
CA GLU A 6 9.02 -23.99 1.33
C GLU A 6 7.97 -25.05 0.93
N GLU A 7 7.33 -25.69 1.91
CA GLU A 7 6.24 -26.68 1.71
C GLU A 7 4.85 -26.03 1.74
N SER A 8 4.75 -24.74 2.02
CA SER A 8 3.48 -24.01 2.13
C SER A 8 3.07 -23.42 0.78
N VAL A 9 1.79 -23.59 0.45
CA VAL A 9 1.17 -23.03 -0.76
C VAL A 9 -0.01 -22.16 -0.36
N TYR A 10 -0.06 -20.93 -0.88
CA TYR A 10 -1.14 -19.99 -0.65
C TYR A 10 -1.79 -19.65 -2.00
N LEU A 11 -3.11 -19.73 -2.07
CA LEU A 11 -3.88 -19.49 -3.30
C LEU A 11 -4.67 -18.19 -3.13
N ILE A 12 -4.51 -17.27 -4.08
CA ILE A 12 -5.26 -16.01 -4.12
C ILE A 12 -5.98 -15.97 -5.47
N PRO A 13 -7.29 -16.25 -5.50
CA PRO A 13 -8.08 -16.06 -6.71
C PRO A 13 -8.07 -14.59 -7.16
N GLU A 14 -7.96 -14.39 -8.46
CA GLU A 14 -7.96 -13.07 -9.10
C GLU A 14 -9.34 -12.72 -9.69
N ASP A 15 -10.37 -13.50 -9.35
CA ASP A 15 -11.75 -13.29 -9.82
C ASP A 15 -12.37 -11.98 -9.29
N ASN A 16 -11.85 -11.46 -8.17
CA ASN A 16 -12.31 -10.23 -7.53
C ASN A 16 -11.13 -9.30 -7.24
N ASN A 17 -11.30 -8.01 -7.51
CA ASN A 17 -10.27 -6.99 -7.31
C ASN A 17 -10.12 -6.58 -5.85
N ILE A 18 -11.06 -6.94 -4.98
CA ILE A 18 -11.01 -6.65 -3.54
C ILE A 18 -11.14 -7.96 -2.77
N VAL A 19 -10.10 -8.33 -2.03
CA VAL A 19 -10.03 -9.58 -1.27
C VAL A 19 -9.68 -9.28 0.18
N VAL A 20 -10.59 -9.61 1.09
CA VAL A 20 -10.37 -9.55 2.54
C VAL A 20 -9.64 -10.82 2.97
N LEU A 21 -8.39 -10.66 3.40
CA LEU A 21 -7.58 -11.74 3.94
C LEU A 21 -7.94 -11.98 5.41
N ALA A 22 -8.20 -13.24 5.74
CA ALA A 22 -8.54 -13.68 7.07
C ALA A 22 -7.73 -14.92 7.47
N GLY A 23 -7.61 -15.15 8.78
CA GLY A 23 -6.92 -16.30 9.34
C GLY A 23 -5.43 -16.06 9.63
N ALA A 24 -4.84 -16.98 10.41
CA ALA A 24 -3.51 -16.82 11.00
C ALA A 24 -2.35 -16.78 9.97
N LYS A 25 -2.61 -17.14 8.71
CA LYS A 25 -1.61 -17.29 7.65
C LYS A 25 -1.51 -16.10 6.70
N GLN A 26 -2.33 -15.06 6.90
CA GLN A 26 -2.27 -13.84 6.08
C GLN A 26 -0.87 -13.20 6.06
N LYS A 27 -0.15 -13.23 7.19
CA LYS A 27 1.18 -12.62 7.30
C LYS A 27 2.20 -13.26 6.35
N ASP A 28 2.10 -14.57 6.14
CA ASP A 28 3.03 -15.30 5.26
C ASP A 28 2.92 -14.79 3.82
N ILE A 29 1.71 -14.46 3.37
CA ILE A 29 1.45 -13.85 2.05
C ILE A 29 2.13 -12.46 1.95
N ILE A 30 1.94 -11.62 2.97
CA ILE A 30 2.49 -10.26 2.99
C ILE A 30 4.03 -10.27 3.07
N ASP A 31 4.60 -11.18 3.86
CA ASP A 31 6.05 -11.38 3.94
C ASP A 31 6.61 -11.87 2.61
N CYS A 32 5.91 -12.77 1.91
CA CYS A 32 6.27 -13.22 0.57
C CYS A 32 6.28 -12.04 -0.43
N PHE A 33 5.19 -11.30 -0.54
CA PHE A 33 5.11 -10.14 -1.43
C PHE A 33 6.18 -9.09 -1.11
N THR A 34 6.37 -8.76 0.17
CA THR A 34 7.38 -7.79 0.62
C THR A 34 8.79 -8.23 0.25
N ASN A 35 9.15 -9.50 0.49
CA ASN A 35 10.49 -9.97 0.18
C ASN A 35 10.73 -10.08 -1.33
N GLN A 36 9.75 -10.53 -2.10
CA GLN A 36 9.89 -10.74 -3.55
C GLN A 36 9.86 -9.43 -4.36
N PHE A 37 8.91 -8.54 -4.10
CA PHE A 37 8.66 -7.37 -4.95
C PHE A 37 9.28 -6.08 -4.39
N VAL A 38 9.31 -5.90 -3.07
CA VAL A 38 9.91 -4.69 -2.45
C VAL A 38 11.41 -4.89 -2.21
N LYS A 39 11.79 -5.95 -1.47
CA LYS A 39 13.20 -6.22 -1.13
C LYS A 39 13.95 -6.98 -2.24
N LYS A 40 13.25 -7.40 -3.30
CA LYS A 40 13.81 -8.09 -4.48
C LYS A 40 14.62 -9.37 -4.15
N LYS A 41 14.27 -10.06 -3.07
CA LYS A 41 14.85 -11.35 -2.64
C LYS A 41 14.21 -12.52 -3.39
N ARG A 42 14.71 -12.79 -4.60
CA ARG A 42 14.14 -13.77 -5.55
C ARG A 42 14.01 -15.22 -5.05
N ASN A 43 14.73 -15.60 -3.99
CA ASN A 43 14.73 -16.97 -3.45
C ASN A 43 13.88 -17.13 -2.19
N TYR A 44 13.21 -16.07 -1.72
CA TYR A 44 12.39 -16.16 -0.51
C TYR A 44 11.13 -16.99 -0.76
N CYS A 45 10.35 -16.65 -1.80
CA CYS A 45 9.16 -17.37 -2.22
C CYS A 45 9.07 -17.37 -3.74
N LYS A 46 8.17 -18.20 -4.30
CA LYS A 46 7.79 -18.16 -5.71
C LYS A 46 6.35 -17.72 -5.83
N VAL A 47 6.11 -16.64 -6.56
CA VAL A 47 4.77 -16.18 -6.93
C VAL A 47 4.53 -16.55 -8.38
N LEU A 48 3.45 -17.28 -8.62
CA LEU A 48 3.01 -17.79 -9.91
C LEU A 48 1.67 -17.16 -10.29
N ASP A 49 1.47 -16.90 -11.58
CA ASP A 49 0.19 -16.46 -12.13
C ASP A 49 -0.80 -17.64 -12.29
N SER A 50 -1.95 -17.37 -12.91
CA SER A 50 -2.99 -18.36 -13.20
C SER A 50 -2.54 -19.46 -14.19
N GLU A 51 -1.51 -19.21 -14.99
CA GLU A 51 -0.89 -20.17 -15.92
C GLU A 51 0.30 -20.93 -15.30
N ASN A 52 0.49 -20.78 -13.99
CA ASN A 52 1.63 -21.30 -13.23
C ASN A 52 2.99 -20.78 -13.70
N GLN A 53 3.04 -19.62 -14.37
CA GLN A 53 4.29 -18.98 -14.75
C GLN A 53 4.80 -18.07 -13.63
N PRO A 54 6.13 -18.00 -13.40
CA PRO A 54 6.69 -17.11 -12.38
C PRO A 54 6.47 -15.64 -12.70
N VAL A 55 5.84 -14.91 -11.76
CA VAL A 55 5.63 -13.47 -11.86
C VAL A 55 6.93 -12.74 -11.55
N LYS A 56 7.40 -11.93 -12.51
CA LYS A 56 8.63 -11.15 -12.36
C LYS A 56 8.37 -9.87 -11.55
N PRO A 57 9.38 -9.34 -10.84
CA PRO A 57 9.26 -8.05 -10.15
C PRO A 57 8.97 -6.83 -11.05
N THR A 58 9.07 -6.99 -12.37
CA THR A 58 8.73 -5.93 -13.34
C THR A 58 7.27 -5.99 -13.80
N GLU A 59 6.59 -7.11 -13.58
CA GLU A 59 5.23 -7.39 -14.05
C GLU A 59 4.19 -7.04 -12.98
N LEU A 60 4.57 -7.14 -11.70
CA LEU A 60 3.73 -6.85 -10.56
C LEU A 60 4.44 -5.91 -9.61
N ASN A 61 3.71 -4.90 -9.15
CA ASN A 61 4.14 -4.01 -8.08
C ASN A 61 3.33 -4.29 -6.81
N PHE A 62 4.03 -4.39 -5.68
CA PHE A 62 3.41 -4.58 -4.38
C PHE A 62 3.47 -3.28 -3.57
N ILE A 63 2.32 -2.67 -3.34
CA ILE A 63 2.18 -1.40 -2.62
C ILE A 63 1.74 -1.70 -1.19
N TYR A 64 2.60 -1.36 -0.24
CA TYR A 64 2.33 -1.54 1.17
C TYR A 64 3.00 -0.43 2.00
N TYR A 65 2.18 0.33 2.72
CA TYR A 65 2.62 1.27 3.74
C TYR A 65 2.07 0.83 5.11
N PRO A 66 2.93 0.35 6.04
CA PRO A 66 2.48 -0.26 7.29
C PRO A 66 1.68 0.68 8.18
N TYR A 67 0.55 0.20 8.71
CA TYR A 67 -0.16 0.90 9.76
C TYR A 67 0.67 1.00 11.06
N GLY A 68 0.59 2.14 11.74
CA GLY A 68 1.41 2.46 12.92
C GLY A 68 2.84 2.94 12.60
N SER A 69 3.22 3.04 11.32
CA SER A 69 4.38 3.83 10.91
C SER A 69 4.15 5.32 11.15
N ASP A 70 5.24 6.09 11.29
CA ASP A 70 5.17 7.54 11.46
C ASP A 70 4.74 8.22 10.15
N ILE A 71 3.43 8.31 9.97
CA ILE A 71 2.82 8.88 8.77
C ILE A 71 3.06 10.38 8.65
N ASN A 72 3.14 11.09 9.79
CA ASN A 72 3.30 12.53 9.85
C ASN A 72 4.62 12.97 9.18
N SER A 73 5.68 12.19 9.35
CA SER A 73 6.97 12.44 8.70
C SER A 73 6.92 12.52 7.16
N ASN A 74 5.88 11.98 6.52
CA ASN A 74 5.67 12.14 5.08
C ASN A 74 5.21 13.55 4.71
N PHE A 75 4.36 14.17 5.53
CA PHE A 75 3.79 15.49 5.24
C PHE A 75 4.80 16.63 5.44
N GLU A 76 5.84 16.40 6.24
CA GLU A 76 7.00 17.29 6.40
C GLU A 76 8.07 17.11 5.29
N PHE A 77 7.83 16.21 4.33
CA PHE A 77 8.77 15.92 3.23
C PHE A 77 10.22 15.66 3.70
N GLY A 78 10.40 15.01 4.85
CA GLY A 78 11.73 14.63 5.32
C GLY A 78 12.47 13.79 4.27
N ALA A 79 13.80 13.92 4.16
CA ALA A 79 14.57 13.31 3.06
C ALA A 79 14.45 11.78 2.92
N LYS A 80 13.96 11.09 3.96
CA LYS A 80 13.71 9.63 3.97
C LYS A 80 12.22 9.27 3.84
N SER A 81 11.35 10.27 3.76
CA SER A 81 9.91 10.05 3.67
C SER A 81 9.52 9.63 2.26
N ILE A 82 8.40 8.92 2.14
CA ILE A 82 7.89 8.45 0.85
C ILE A 82 7.56 9.63 -0.05
N PHE A 83 6.96 10.68 0.51
CA PHE A 83 6.61 11.88 -0.25
C PHE A 83 7.84 12.53 -0.85
N ASN A 84 8.92 12.67 -0.09
CA ASN A 84 10.14 13.27 -0.61
C ASN A 84 10.75 12.41 -1.72
N ILE A 85 10.91 11.11 -1.47
CA ILE A 85 11.55 10.17 -2.40
C ILE A 85 10.76 10.09 -3.71
N GLU A 86 9.46 9.80 -3.63
CA GLU A 86 8.64 9.58 -4.82
C GLU A 86 8.34 10.88 -5.58
N THR A 87 8.18 12.01 -4.88
CA THR A 87 8.03 13.31 -5.56
C THR A 87 9.32 13.72 -6.25
N THR A 88 10.49 13.46 -5.64
CA THR A 88 11.79 13.69 -6.30
C THR A 88 11.90 12.88 -7.59
N ASN A 89 11.59 11.58 -7.53
CA ASN A 89 11.60 10.70 -8.71
C ASN A 89 10.64 11.23 -9.78
N LEU A 90 9.41 11.59 -9.38
CA LEU A 90 8.40 12.11 -10.29
C LEU A 90 8.86 13.39 -11.00
N ILE A 91 9.50 14.31 -10.29
CA ILE A 91 10.04 15.55 -10.87
C ILE A 91 11.14 15.23 -11.89
N GLN A 92 12.05 14.32 -11.54
CA GLN A 92 13.16 13.92 -12.40
C GLN A 92 12.70 13.18 -13.66
N GLU A 93 11.63 12.40 -13.60
CA GLU A 93 11.06 11.73 -14.77
C GLU A 93 10.26 12.68 -15.67
N ASN A 94 9.83 13.83 -15.15
CA ASN A 94 8.95 14.77 -15.83
C ASN A 94 9.51 16.20 -15.83
N GLU A 95 10.82 16.36 -16.07
CA GLU A 95 11.53 17.65 -15.95
C GLU A 95 10.85 18.81 -16.71
N ASN A 96 10.23 18.51 -17.85
CA ASN A 96 9.52 19.48 -18.68
C ASN A 96 8.31 20.13 -17.99
N ASP A 97 7.69 19.45 -17.03
CA ASP A 97 6.54 19.96 -16.27
C ASP A 97 6.99 20.75 -15.04
N PHE A 98 8.25 20.59 -14.63
CA PHE A 98 8.82 21.12 -13.39
C PHE A 98 9.92 22.17 -13.63
N LYS A 99 9.75 23.00 -14.68
CA LYS A 99 10.73 24.03 -15.11
C LYS A 99 11.16 25.01 -14.03
N ALA A 100 10.35 25.21 -12.99
CA ALA A 100 10.71 26.06 -11.86
C ALA A 100 12.02 25.61 -11.17
N PHE A 101 12.29 24.30 -11.12
CA PHE A 101 13.54 23.79 -10.54
C PHE A 101 14.77 24.16 -11.37
N GLU A 102 14.66 24.21 -12.70
CA GLU A 102 15.74 24.71 -13.56
C GLU A 102 15.98 26.20 -13.34
N LEU A 103 14.91 27.00 -13.24
CA LEU A 103 15.03 28.44 -12.94
C LEU A 103 15.71 28.68 -11.59
N ILE A 104 15.36 27.91 -10.56
CA ILE A 104 16.02 27.98 -9.25
C ILE A 104 17.50 27.60 -9.36
N ARG A 105 17.82 26.54 -10.11
CA ARG A 105 19.20 26.09 -10.33
C ARG A 105 20.05 27.16 -11.01
N GLU A 106 19.52 27.82 -12.04
CA GLU A 106 20.18 28.93 -12.70
C GLU A 106 20.34 30.14 -11.78
N GLY A 107 19.28 30.49 -11.01
CA GLY A 107 19.33 31.55 -10.01
C GLY A 107 20.43 31.32 -8.96
N LEU A 108 20.54 30.09 -8.43
CA LEU A 108 21.59 29.73 -7.48
C LEU A 108 23.00 29.85 -8.09
N ARG A 109 23.18 29.48 -9.36
CA ARG A 109 24.45 29.68 -10.07
C ARG A 109 24.78 31.16 -10.22
N SER A 110 23.80 32.02 -10.51
CA SER A 110 24.05 33.46 -10.59
C SER A 110 24.44 34.08 -9.25
N LEU A 111 23.94 33.56 -8.13
CA LEU A 111 24.23 34.08 -6.78
C LEU A 111 25.73 34.11 -6.47
N THR A 112 26.53 33.13 -6.92
CA THR A 112 27.98 33.11 -6.67
C THR A 112 28.72 34.26 -7.35
N THR A 113 28.10 34.89 -8.35
CA THR A 113 28.62 36.03 -9.11
C THR A 113 28.01 37.36 -8.68
N ASP A 114 27.18 37.38 -7.64
CA ASP A 114 26.59 38.62 -7.14
C ASP A 114 27.64 39.53 -6.47
N HIS A 115 27.43 40.84 -6.58
CA HIS A 115 28.28 41.85 -5.94
C HIS A 115 28.45 41.61 -4.43
N GLY A 116 27.40 41.14 -3.74
CA GLY A 116 27.45 40.80 -2.33
C GLY A 116 28.41 39.63 -2.02
N MET A 117 28.46 38.62 -2.89
CA MET A 117 29.37 37.48 -2.73
C MET A 117 30.84 37.86 -2.97
N TYR A 118 31.10 38.80 -3.89
CA TYR A 118 32.45 39.38 -4.02
C TYR A 118 32.88 40.11 -2.75
N LYS A 119 32.01 40.93 -2.17
CA LYS A 119 32.29 41.58 -0.87
C LYS A 119 32.53 40.58 0.25
N LEU A 120 31.72 39.52 0.31
CA LEU A 120 31.90 38.46 1.30
C LEU A 120 33.27 37.78 1.13
N ARG A 121 33.70 37.51 -0.10
CA ARG A 121 35.02 36.96 -0.41
C ARG A 121 36.14 37.85 0.14
N GLU A 122 36.09 39.15 -0.15
CA GLU A 122 37.08 40.12 0.34
C GLU A 122 37.16 40.15 1.87
N ILE A 123 36.01 40.04 2.56
CA ILE A 123 35.95 39.98 4.02
C ILE A 123 36.63 38.71 4.54
N LEU A 124 36.35 37.56 3.93
CA LEU A 124 36.89 36.27 4.37
C LEU A 124 38.39 36.13 4.09
N THR A 125 38.90 36.71 3.01
CA THR A 125 40.34 36.69 2.68
C THR A 125 41.12 37.82 3.36
N ARG A 126 40.48 38.63 4.21
CA ARG A 126 41.11 39.80 4.84
C ARG A 126 42.33 39.38 5.67
N ASN A 127 43.48 39.96 5.34
CA ASN A 127 44.79 39.67 5.95
C ASN A 127 45.26 38.21 5.79
N MET A 128 44.67 37.45 4.86
CA MET A 128 45.13 36.12 4.49
C MET A 128 45.72 36.18 3.08
N GLN A 129 46.88 35.57 2.86
CA GLN A 129 47.48 35.44 1.52
C GLN A 129 46.92 34.21 0.80
N CYS A 130 45.60 34.14 0.67
CA CYS A 130 44.94 33.07 -0.07
C CYS A 130 43.77 33.63 -0.91
N ASN A 131 43.51 32.99 -2.04
CA ASN A 131 42.30 33.23 -2.82
C ASN A 131 41.26 32.16 -2.43
N ILE A 132 40.02 32.60 -2.22
CA ILE A 132 38.90 31.72 -1.93
C ILE A 132 37.87 31.89 -3.04
N ASP A 133 37.46 30.78 -3.64
CA ASP A 133 36.37 30.74 -4.61
C ASP A 133 35.15 30.06 -3.97
N PHE A 134 33.97 30.62 -4.25
CA PHE A 134 32.70 30.02 -3.85
C PHE A 134 32.20 29.12 -4.96
N GLU A 135 32.06 27.83 -4.66
CA GLU A 135 31.50 26.83 -5.57
C GLU A 135 30.16 26.36 -5.02
N MET A 136 29.18 26.19 -5.91
CA MET A 136 27.95 25.47 -5.59
C MET A 136 28.01 24.08 -6.19
N SER A 137 27.75 23.07 -5.36
CA SER A 137 27.51 21.71 -5.81
C SER A 137 26.17 21.59 -6.52
N ASP A 138 25.95 20.47 -7.21
CA ASP A 138 24.72 20.23 -7.95
C ASP A 138 23.47 20.35 -7.06
N PHE A 139 22.43 20.92 -7.67
CA PHE A 139 21.15 21.18 -7.02
C PHE A 139 20.45 19.86 -6.68
N ASN A 140 20.20 19.63 -5.39
CA ASN A 140 19.51 18.44 -4.90
C ASN A 140 18.02 18.74 -4.69
N ILE A 141 17.17 18.19 -5.59
CA ILE A 141 15.71 18.35 -5.56
C ILE A 141 15.11 17.90 -4.22
N SER A 142 15.55 16.75 -3.69
CA SER A 142 15.07 16.21 -2.41
C SER A 142 15.27 17.19 -1.25
N LYS A 143 16.42 17.88 -1.19
CA LYS A 143 16.68 18.91 -0.15
C LYS A 143 15.76 20.11 -0.27
N PHE A 144 15.41 20.50 -1.49
CA PHE A 144 14.49 21.62 -1.71
C PHE A 144 13.06 21.23 -1.34
N ILE A 145 12.63 20.02 -1.73
CA ILE A 145 11.32 19.49 -1.37
C ILE A 145 11.16 19.36 0.15
N SER A 146 12.22 19.06 0.90
CA SER A 146 12.20 19.07 2.37
C SER A 146 11.94 20.44 3.01
N MET A 147 11.80 21.51 2.22
CA MET A 147 11.32 22.81 2.72
C MET A 147 9.79 22.94 2.64
N LEU A 148 9.10 21.97 2.04
CA LEU A 148 7.65 21.91 1.97
C LEU A 148 7.09 21.20 3.20
N ASP A 149 5.89 21.62 3.58
CA ASP A 149 5.11 20.99 4.65
C ASP A 149 3.63 21.03 4.26
N ILE A 150 2.90 19.96 4.59
CA ILE A 150 1.45 19.89 4.43
C ILE A 150 0.84 19.88 5.82
N ASN A 151 0.10 20.94 6.16
CA ASN A 151 -0.69 20.93 7.38
C ASN A 151 -1.81 19.88 7.28
N VAL A 152 -1.76 18.89 8.18
CA VAL A 152 -2.71 17.78 8.28
C VAL A 152 -3.49 17.76 9.60
N ASP A 153 -3.48 18.85 10.37
CA ASP A 153 -4.08 18.93 11.71
C ASP A 153 -5.58 18.55 11.70
N ASP A 154 -6.30 18.93 10.65
CA ASP A 154 -7.74 18.65 10.46
C ASP A 154 -8.02 17.43 9.57
N ILE A 155 -6.98 16.66 9.20
CA ILE A 155 -7.10 15.48 8.33
C ILE A 155 -7.06 14.21 9.19
N SER A 156 -8.12 13.42 9.13
CA SER A 156 -8.19 12.13 9.82
C SER A 156 -7.11 11.14 9.34
N ALA A 157 -6.66 10.27 10.23
CA ALA A 157 -5.58 9.32 9.94
C ALA A 157 -5.85 8.45 8.70
N ASP A 158 -7.08 7.95 8.52
CA ASP A 158 -7.47 7.17 7.34
C ASP A 158 -7.25 7.94 6.02
N LYS A 159 -7.60 9.23 5.99
CA LYS A 159 -7.35 10.11 4.84
C LYS A 159 -5.87 10.36 4.62
N GLN A 160 -5.09 10.51 5.69
CA GLN A 160 -3.64 10.65 5.59
C GLN A 160 -3.02 9.40 4.94
N TYR A 161 -3.43 8.20 5.35
CA TYR A 161 -2.99 6.95 4.70
C TYR A 161 -3.40 6.92 3.23
N ILE A 162 -4.65 7.28 2.91
CA ILE A 162 -5.14 7.38 1.53
C ILE A 162 -4.27 8.33 0.69
N MET A 163 -3.82 9.47 1.23
CA MET A 163 -2.92 10.38 0.52
C MET A 163 -1.59 9.70 0.15
N VAL A 164 -1.03 8.89 1.05
CA VAL A 164 0.19 8.12 0.78
C VAL A 164 -0.03 7.07 -0.29
N TYR A 165 -1.11 6.28 -0.18
CA TYR A 165 -1.45 5.31 -1.20
C TYR A 165 -1.72 5.96 -2.56
N ASN A 166 -2.39 7.13 -2.62
CA ASN A 166 -2.61 7.84 -3.88
C ASN A 166 -1.31 8.18 -4.61
N LEU A 167 -0.30 8.67 -3.89
CA LEU A 167 1.02 8.95 -4.48
C LEU A 167 1.66 7.66 -5.03
N LEU A 168 1.68 6.60 -4.23
CA LEU A 168 2.28 5.32 -4.62
C LEU A 168 1.57 4.68 -5.82
N LEU A 169 0.24 4.73 -5.84
CA LEU A 169 -0.59 4.25 -6.94
C LEU A 169 -0.37 5.06 -8.21
N PHE A 170 -0.26 6.38 -8.10
CA PHE A 170 0.01 7.25 -9.24
C PHE A 170 1.39 6.97 -9.86
N VAL A 171 2.42 6.83 -9.05
CA VAL A 171 3.78 6.49 -9.52
C VAL A 171 3.78 5.12 -10.21
N SER A 172 2.97 4.19 -9.71
CA SER A 172 2.92 2.79 -10.18
C SER A 172 1.81 2.50 -11.19
N ARG A 173 1.19 3.55 -11.77
CA ARG A 173 -0.03 3.44 -12.61
C ARG A 173 0.09 2.58 -13.86
N ASN A 174 1.32 2.34 -14.34
CA ASN A 174 1.59 1.58 -15.57
C ASN A 174 1.88 0.09 -15.33
N GLN A 175 1.72 -0.40 -14.09
CA GLN A 175 1.96 -1.80 -13.71
C GLN A 175 0.71 -2.42 -13.11
N TYR A 176 0.68 -3.76 -13.03
CA TYR A 176 -0.31 -4.45 -12.23
C TYR A 176 0.02 -4.24 -10.75
N ASN A 177 -0.91 -3.71 -9.98
CA ASN A 177 -0.70 -3.31 -8.59
C ASN A 177 -1.43 -4.25 -7.64
N VAL A 178 -0.70 -4.85 -6.70
CA VAL A 178 -1.27 -5.50 -5.53
C VAL A 178 -1.08 -4.58 -4.34
N VAL A 179 -2.18 -4.11 -3.77
CA VAL A 179 -2.21 -3.10 -2.71
C VAL A 179 -2.66 -3.77 -1.41
N TYR A 180 -1.82 -3.76 -0.38
CA TYR A 180 -2.20 -4.30 0.92
C TYR A 180 -2.56 -3.20 1.91
N ILE A 181 -3.71 -3.33 2.57
CA ILE A 181 -4.25 -2.35 3.52
C ILE A 181 -4.43 -3.00 4.89
N ASP A 182 -3.77 -2.43 5.90
CA ASP A 182 -3.83 -2.85 7.31
C ASP A 182 -4.07 -1.68 8.28
N PHE A 183 -4.65 -0.58 7.81
CA PHE A 183 -5.17 0.51 8.64
C PHE A 183 -6.70 0.47 8.68
N PRO A 184 -7.38 1.15 9.63
CA PRO A 184 -8.84 1.07 9.79
C PRO A 184 -9.60 1.29 8.47
N ILE A 185 -10.33 0.25 8.05
CA ILE A 185 -11.09 0.21 6.80
C ILE A 185 -12.47 0.79 7.06
N THR A 186 -12.56 2.12 7.00
CA THR A 186 -13.80 2.89 7.18
C THR A 186 -14.59 2.99 5.86
N GLN A 187 -15.80 3.55 5.91
CA GLN A 187 -16.56 3.85 4.69
C GLN A 187 -15.79 4.75 3.72
N THR A 188 -14.96 5.68 4.23
CA THR A 188 -14.10 6.54 3.40
C THR A 188 -13.12 5.71 2.59
N VAL A 189 -12.52 4.69 3.20
CA VAL A 189 -11.56 3.79 2.55
C VAL A 189 -12.26 2.93 1.50
N LEU A 190 -13.44 2.39 1.81
CA LEU A 190 -14.24 1.62 0.85
C LEU A 190 -14.60 2.46 -0.38
N LYS A 191 -15.08 3.70 -0.19
CA LYS A 191 -15.36 4.66 -1.29
C LYS A 191 -14.14 4.91 -2.15
N TRP A 192 -13.00 5.12 -1.50
CA TRP A 192 -11.74 5.37 -2.18
C TRP A 192 -11.30 4.16 -3.00
N MET A 193 -11.34 2.95 -2.47
CA MET A 193 -11.01 1.73 -3.23
C MET A 193 -11.96 1.50 -4.41
N LYS A 194 -13.27 1.74 -4.24
CA LYS A 194 -14.25 1.66 -5.33
C LYS A 194 -13.90 2.59 -6.50
N SER A 195 -13.24 3.71 -6.25
CA SER A 195 -12.85 4.64 -7.30
C SER A 195 -11.77 4.11 -8.25
N PHE A 196 -11.12 2.98 -7.93
CA PHE A 196 -10.12 2.31 -8.76
C PHE A 196 -10.69 1.11 -9.51
N ASP A 197 -11.83 1.27 -10.19
CA ASP A 197 -12.45 0.22 -11.02
C ASP A 197 -11.62 -0.03 -12.31
N GLN A 198 -10.43 -0.62 -12.14
CA GLN A 198 -9.48 -0.93 -13.19
C GLN A 198 -9.03 -2.39 -13.08
N ASP A 199 -8.87 -3.07 -14.22
CA ASP A 199 -8.46 -4.48 -14.30
C ASP A 199 -7.00 -4.72 -13.87
N ASN A 200 -6.22 -3.66 -13.60
CA ASN A 200 -4.80 -3.76 -13.25
C ASN A 200 -4.51 -3.61 -11.75
N MET A 201 -5.52 -3.75 -10.88
CA MET A 201 -5.37 -3.54 -9.45
C MET A 201 -6.10 -4.59 -8.62
N MET A 202 -5.41 -5.12 -7.61
CA MET A 202 -5.97 -6.00 -6.59
C MET A 202 -5.69 -5.42 -5.19
N PHE A 203 -6.74 -5.14 -4.44
CA PHE A 203 -6.68 -4.77 -3.04
C PHE A 203 -6.77 -6.01 -2.15
N LEU A 204 -5.80 -6.16 -1.27
CA LEU A 204 -5.76 -7.14 -0.20
C LEU A 204 -6.02 -6.42 1.12
N LEU A 205 -7.13 -6.74 1.78
CA LEU A 205 -7.56 -6.07 3.00
C LEU A 205 -7.33 -6.97 4.20
N ASN A 206 -6.74 -6.45 5.26
CA ASN A 206 -6.63 -7.22 6.49
C ASN A 206 -7.96 -7.19 7.26
N ASN A 207 -8.55 -8.37 7.48
CA ASN A 207 -9.81 -8.53 8.20
C ASN A 207 -9.79 -7.91 9.62
N ASP A 208 -8.63 -7.83 10.26
CA ASP A 208 -8.49 -7.32 11.63
C ASP A 208 -8.76 -5.81 11.73
N TYR A 209 -8.71 -5.11 10.59
CA TYR A 209 -8.90 -3.67 10.51
C TYR A 209 -10.24 -3.26 9.88
N MET A 210 -11.15 -4.21 9.68
CA MET A 210 -12.51 -3.92 9.21
C MET A 210 -13.24 -3.09 10.28
N ALA A 211 -13.55 -1.82 9.94
CA ALA A 211 -14.16 -0.85 10.85
C ALA A 211 -15.45 -0.24 10.30
N CYS A 212 -16.06 -0.90 9.31
CA CYS A 212 -17.27 -0.45 8.64
C CYS A 212 -18.44 -1.42 8.92
N ASP A 213 -19.64 -0.89 9.04
CA ASP A 213 -20.84 -1.70 9.24
C ASP A 213 -21.56 -2.04 7.93
N SER A 214 -21.24 -1.33 6.83
CA SER A 214 -21.90 -1.45 5.53
C SER A 214 -20.90 -1.67 4.39
N TYR A 215 -21.20 -2.67 3.56
CA TYR A 215 -20.37 -3.07 2.42
C TYR A 215 -21.08 -2.95 1.08
N GLN A 216 -22.21 -2.23 1.06
CA GLN A 216 -23.01 -1.99 -0.14
C GLN A 216 -22.21 -1.37 -1.28
N GLU A 217 -21.08 -0.71 -0.97
CA GLU A 217 -20.22 -0.11 -1.99
C GLU A 217 -19.32 -1.12 -2.71
N LEU A 218 -19.12 -2.31 -2.14
CA LEU A 218 -18.28 -3.36 -2.70
C LEU A 218 -19.14 -4.34 -3.52
N GLU A 219 -19.26 -4.10 -4.82
CA GLU A 219 -20.04 -4.97 -5.73
C GLU A 219 -19.31 -6.28 -6.08
N LYS A 220 -17.98 -6.32 -5.92
CA LYS A 220 -17.12 -7.46 -6.29
C LYS A 220 -16.00 -7.62 -5.26
N PHE A 221 -16.36 -8.09 -4.07
CA PHE A 221 -15.38 -8.43 -3.06
C PHE A 221 -15.57 -9.85 -2.56
N ALA A 222 -14.44 -10.42 -2.12
CA ALA A 222 -14.39 -11.75 -1.55
C ALA A 222 -13.68 -11.72 -0.21
N MET A 223 -13.90 -12.75 0.61
CA MET A 223 -13.06 -13.07 1.75
C MET A 223 -12.28 -14.34 1.47
N LEU A 224 -11.00 -14.33 1.80
CA LEU A 224 -10.11 -15.47 1.69
C LEU A 224 -9.66 -15.86 3.11
N ILE A 225 -10.18 -16.98 3.62
CA ILE A 225 -9.69 -17.58 4.87
C ILE A 225 -8.50 -18.47 4.49
N VAL A 226 -7.30 -17.96 4.76
CA VAL A 226 -6.06 -18.47 4.19
C VAL A 226 -5.60 -19.75 4.90
N SER A 227 -5.34 -20.81 4.12
CA SER A 227 -4.57 -21.97 4.56
C SER A 227 -3.20 -22.02 3.87
N ASN A 228 -2.36 -22.98 4.26
CA ASN A 228 -1.04 -23.18 3.64
C ASN A 228 -1.02 -24.39 2.69
N LYS A 229 -2.18 -24.77 2.14
CA LYS A 229 -2.35 -25.90 1.23
C LYS A 229 -2.79 -25.46 -0.16
N ASP A 230 -2.43 -26.27 -1.15
CA ASP A 230 -2.78 -26.11 -2.56
C ASP A 230 -4.21 -26.59 -2.86
N TYR A 231 -5.18 -26.13 -2.07
CA TYR A 231 -6.58 -26.46 -2.25
C TYR A 231 -7.46 -25.29 -1.83
N ILE A 232 -8.44 -24.99 -2.68
CA ILE A 232 -9.40 -23.90 -2.46
C ILE A 232 -10.82 -24.42 -2.61
N GLU A 233 -11.68 -24.05 -1.67
CA GLU A 233 -13.11 -24.33 -1.72
C GLU A 233 -13.88 -23.02 -1.79
N LYS A 234 -14.78 -22.93 -2.78
CA LYS A 234 -15.54 -21.72 -3.06
C LYS A 234 -16.93 -21.82 -2.44
N TYR A 235 -17.33 -20.77 -1.73
CA TYR A 235 -18.65 -20.63 -1.14
C TYR A 235 -19.27 -19.28 -1.49
N GLU A 236 -20.59 -19.25 -1.56
CA GLU A 236 -21.39 -18.06 -1.79
C GLU A 236 -22.27 -17.82 -0.57
N TYR A 237 -22.25 -16.58 -0.06
CA TYR A 237 -22.99 -16.13 1.09
C TYR A 237 -23.78 -14.85 0.76
N ASP A 238 -24.83 -14.57 1.55
CA ASP A 238 -25.53 -13.29 1.46
C ASP A 238 -24.62 -12.17 1.98
N LEU A 239 -24.70 -10.98 1.38
CA LEU A 239 -23.91 -9.80 1.83
C LEU A 239 -24.09 -9.49 3.33
N ASN A 240 -25.30 -9.69 3.86
CA ASN A 240 -25.61 -9.45 5.27
C ASN A 240 -24.86 -10.41 6.24
N GLN A 241 -24.28 -11.50 5.74
CA GLN A 241 -23.53 -12.47 6.53
C GLN A 241 -22.06 -12.08 6.70
N PHE A 242 -21.55 -11.16 5.87
CA PHE A 242 -20.15 -10.75 5.88
C PHE A 242 -19.66 -10.33 7.27
N ASN A 243 -20.39 -9.43 7.95
CA ASN A 243 -20.01 -8.94 9.28
C ASN A 243 -19.87 -10.07 10.31
N ASN A 244 -20.78 -11.06 10.26
CA ASN A 244 -20.72 -12.19 11.18
C ASN A 244 -19.51 -13.08 10.87
N ILE A 245 -19.22 -13.32 9.59
CA ILE A 245 -18.06 -14.12 9.16
C ILE A 245 -16.76 -13.38 9.50
N SER A 246 -16.63 -12.11 9.13
CA SER A 246 -15.48 -11.26 9.47
C SER A 246 -15.20 -11.25 10.97
N TYR A 247 -16.24 -11.08 11.80
CA TYR A 247 -16.13 -11.09 13.25
C TYR A 247 -15.57 -12.41 13.81
N ILE A 248 -16.04 -13.55 13.32
CA ILE A 248 -15.58 -14.85 13.83
C ILE A 248 -14.17 -15.21 13.36
N GLN A 249 -13.69 -14.60 12.27
CA GLN A 249 -12.34 -14.76 11.77
C GLN A 249 -11.34 -13.80 12.42
N ASN A 250 -11.79 -12.90 13.31
CA ASN A 250 -10.89 -12.05 14.07
C ASN A 250 -10.04 -12.90 15.04
N PRO A 251 -8.71 -12.71 15.13
CA PRO A 251 -7.83 -13.48 16.00
C PRO A 251 -8.26 -13.53 17.47
N TYR A 252 -8.80 -12.43 17.99
CA TYR A 252 -9.31 -12.39 19.36
C TYR A 252 -10.53 -13.30 19.52
N THR A 253 -11.50 -13.22 18.61
CA THR A 253 -12.69 -14.08 18.61
C THR A 253 -12.30 -15.55 18.46
N MET A 254 -11.36 -15.86 17.56
CA MET A 254 -10.83 -17.20 17.36
C MET A 254 -10.17 -17.76 18.62
N LEU A 255 -9.33 -16.96 19.29
CA LEU A 255 -8.67 -17.35 20.54
C LEU A 255 -9.68 -17.66 21.66
N HIS A 256 -10.81 -16.96 21.67
CA HIS A 256 -11.85 -17.07 22.68
C HIS A 256 -13.10 -17.81 22.19
N LYS A 257 -12.97 -18.79 21.27
CA LYS A 257 -14.07 -19.60 20.69
C LYS A 257 -15.09 -20.07 21.73
N GLN A 258 -14.63 -20.60 22.87
CA GLN A 258 -15.51 -21.15 23.92
C GLN A 258 -16.36 -20.10 24.66
N GLN A 259 -16.02 -18.81 24.53
CA GLN A 259 -16.76 -17.69 25.14
C GLN A 259 -17.80 -17.09 24.18
N GLN A 260 -17.88 -17.62 22.95
CA GLN A 260 -18.78 -17.13 21.92
C GLN A 260 -20.18 -17.76 22.03
N THR A 261 -21.16 -17.16 21.36
CA THR A 261 -22.50 -17.74 21.23
C THR A 261 -22.44 -19.06 20.46
N GLU A 262 -23.39 -19.97 20.72
CA GLU A 262 -23.46 -21.25 20.01
C GLU A 262 -23.56 -21.07 18.48
N LYS A 263 -24.26 -20.02 18.03
CA LYS A 263 -24.34 -19.63 16.63
C LYS A 263 -22.94 -19.34 16.04
N ASN A 264 -22.14 -18.53 16.74
CA ASN A 264 -20.79 -18.17 16.31
C ASN A 264 -19.87 -19.39 16.32
N ILE A 265 -19.96 -20.24 17.34
CA ILE A 265 -19.18 -21.48 17.45
C ILE A 265 -19.44 -22.39 16.23
N ARG A 266 -20.71 -22.64 15.91
CA ARG A 266 -21.09 -23.46 14.74
C ARG A 266 -20.60 -22.86 13.42
N LEU A 267 -20.63 -21.53 13.28
CA LEU A 267 -20.12 -20.85 12.09
C LEU A 267 -18.59 -20.96 11.99
N MET A 268 -17.87 -20.87 13.11
CA MET A 268 -16.42 -21.08 13.16
C MET A 268 -16.02 -22.50 12.78
N GLU A 269 -16.79 -23.50 13.21
CA GLU A 269 -16.55 -24.91 12.90
C GLU A 269 -16.61 -25.21 11.39
N GLN A 270 -17.32 -24.40 10.60
CA GLN A 270 -17.34 -24.53 9.14
C GLN A 270 -15.97 -24.26 8.50
N PHE A 271 -15.14 -23.44 9.14
CA PHE A 271 -13.85 -22.98 8.61
C PHE A 271 -12.66 -23.51 9.42
N GLU A 272 -12.87 -24.51 10.27
CA GLU A 272 -11.84 -25.04 11.17
C GLU A 272 -10.86 -25.99 10.46
N ASP A 273 -11.18 -26.41 9.22
CA ASP A 273 -10.28 -27.22 8.41
C ASP A 273 -8.99 -26.43 8.09
N LYS A 274 -7.87 -26.99 8.55
CA LYS A 274 -6.53 -26.42 8.34
C LYS A 274 -5.96 -26.71 6.96
N ASN A 275 -6.63 -27.55 6.17
CA ASN A 275 -6.16 -27.98 4.86
C ASN A 275 -6.87 -27.30 3.68
N THR A 276 -7.87 -26.47 3.95
CA THR A 276 -8.68 -25.83 2.92
C THR A 276 -8.54 -24.32 3.02
N THR A 277 -8.16 -23.68 1.91
CA THR A 277 -8.34 -22.24 1.78
C THR A 277 -9.79 -22.00 1.39
N PHE A 278 -10.54 -21.21 2.17
CA PHE A 278 -11.92 -20.91 1.85
C PHE A 278 -12.02 -19.59 1.11
N TYR A 279 -12.65 -19.61 -0.07
CA TYR A 279 -12.92 -18.42 -0.87
C TYR A 279 -14.41 -18.11 -0.85
N LEU A 280 -14.76 -17.05 -0.12
CA LEU A 280 -16.13 -16.67 0.15
C LEU A 280 -16.49 -15.46 -0.71
N THR A 281 -17.55 -15.58 -1.49
CA THR A 281 -18.14 -14.48 -2.26
C THR A 281 -19.44 -14.03 -1.60
N PHE A 282 -19.76 -12.74 -1.73
CA PHE A 282 -20.88 -12.10 -1.05
C PHE A 282 -21.78 -11.38 -2.04
N ASN A 283 -23.01 -11.85 -2.20
CA ASN A 283 -23.96 -11.29 -3.16
C ASN A 283 -25.20 -10.73 -2.45
N ASP A 284 -25.78 -9.68 -3.03
CA ASP A 284 -27.12 -9.20 -2.64
C ASP A 284 -28.18 -10.05 -3.34
N THR A 285 -28.69 -11.06 -2.64
CA THR A 285 -29.75 -11.96 -3.11
C THR A 285 -31.08 -11.26 -3.41
N TYR A 286 -31.29 -10.01 -2.94
CA TYR A 286 -32.47 -9.22 -3.26
C TYR A 286 -32.54 -8.71 -4.71
N THR A 287 -31.48 -8.85 -5.49
CA THR A 287 -31.42 -8.36 -6.88
C THR A 287 -31.65 -9.45 -7.94
N GLN A 288 -31.74 -10.72 -7.56
CA GLN A 288 -31.88 -11.83 -8.52
C GLN A 288 -33.33 -12.23 -8.85
N ASP A 289 -34.32 -11.74 -8.10
CA ASP A 289 -35.75 -12.08 -8.31
C ASP A 289 -36.56 -11.01 -9.08
N ILE A 290 -35.90 -10.09 -9.80
CA ILE A 290 -36.58 -9.14 -10.70
C ILE A 290 -35.97 -9.23 -12.10
N LEU A 291 -36.28 -10.33 -12.80
CA LEU A 291 -36.22 -10.44 -14.26
C LEU A 291 -37.46 -11.17 -14.78
#